data_AF-A0A3C1FVG8-F1
#
_entry.id   AF-A0A3C1FVG8-F1
#
_cell.length_a   1.000
_cell.length_b   1.000
_cell.length_c   1.000
_cell.angle_alpha   90.00
_cell.angle_beta   90.00
_cell.angle_gamma   90.00
#
_symmetry.space_group_name_H-M   'P 1'
#
loop_
_entity.id
_entity.type
_entity.pdbx_description
1 polymer ?
#
loop_
_entity_poly.entity_id
_entity_poly.type
_entity_poly.pdbx_seq_one_letter_code
_entity_poly.pdbx_strand_id
1 'polypeptide(L)'
;MRSKVTFSAFLALVVSLFVGISSFSYAEEMKHMHGGGASMEMHHFHMLMNHGLSMVAQGSDMAMIADMKMAPGVDQHALRHGQHMIKEGKDLITRALSGPEMMAMMKMHAKDPVMDYTHQLGEAMITVADMAEKMSMEDM
;
A
#
# COMPACT_ATOMS: atom_id res chain seq x y z
N MET A 1 -30.25 13.97 51.42
CA MET A 1 -30.24 14.10 49.94
C MET A 1 -29.17 15.02 49.36
N ARG A 2 -28.57 15.98 50.10
CA ARG A 2 -27.55 16.92 49.57
C ARG A 2 -26.15 16.33 49.28
N SER A 3 -25.75 15.22 49.91
CA SER A 3 -24.37 14.68 49.79
C SER A 3 -24.13 13.78 48.55
N LYS A 4 -25.17 13.21 47.95
CA LYS A 4 -25.03 12.34 46.76
C LYS A 4 -24.84 13.17 45.47
N VAL A 5 -25.42 14.38 45.44
CA VAL A 5 -25.34 15.29 44.28
C VAL A 5 -23.94 15.89 44.15
N THR A 6 -23.28 16.20 45.28
CA THR A 6 -21.91 16.73 45.28
C THR A 6 -20.87 15.67 44.85
N PHE A 7 -21.05 14.41 45.25
CA PHE A 7 -20.16 13.32 44.82
C PHE A 7 -20.30 13.00 43.33
N SER A 8 -21.53 12.97 42.80
CA SER A 8 -21.77 12.72 41.38
C SER A 8 -21.24 13.85 40.49
N ALA A 9 -21.36 15.11 40.93
CA ALA A 9 -20.81 16.25 40.21
C ALA A 9 -19.27 16.25 40.20
N PHE A 10 -18.64 15.86 41.31
CA PHE A 10 -17.19 15.74 41.40
C PHE A 10 -16.65 14.61 40.50
N LEU A 11 -17.32 13.45 40.49
CA LEU A 11 -16.94 12.33 39.64
C LEU A 11 -17.07 12.67 38.15
N ALA A 12 -18.13 13.37 37.75
CA ALA A 12 -18.31 13.82 36.37
C ALA A 12 -17.23 14.82 35.92
N LEU A 13 -16.75 15.68 36.85
CA LEU A 13 -15.70 16.65 36.58
C LEU A 13 -14.34 15.97 36.41
N VAL A 14 -14.02 14.97 37.24
CA VAL A 14 -12.78 14.18 37.12
C VAL A 14 -12.75 13.38 35.81
N VAL A 15 -13.86 12.72 35.45
CA VAL A 15 -13.95 11.97 34.17
C VAL A 15 -13.79 12.91 32.98
N SER A 16 -14.44 14.07 33.00
CA SER A 16 -14.30 15.08 31.94
C SER A 16 -12.88 15.63 31.82
N LEU A 17 -12.18 15.79 32.95
CA LEU A 17 -10.78 16.23 32.94
C LEU A 17 -9.86 15.14 32.34
N PHE A 18 -10.06 13.88 32.72
CA PHE A 18 -9.26 12.76 32.19
C PHE A 18 -9.46 12.58 30.69
N VAL A 19 -10.70 12.66 30.19
CA VAL A 19 -10.99 12.60 28.75
C VAL A 19 -10.46 13.83 28.02
N GLY A 20 -10.59 15.02 28.60
CA GLY A 20 -10.09 16.26 28.00
C GLY A 20 -8.56 16.30 27.86
N ILE A 21 -7.83 15.89 28.90
CA ILE A 21 -6.35 15.91 28.89
C ILE A 21 -5.79 14.85 27.93
N SER A 22 -6.38 13.64 27.91
CA SER A 22 -5.97 12.60 26.96
C SER A 22 -6.27 12.97 25.50
N SER A 23 -7.39 13.66 25.24
CA SER A 23 -7.72 14.20 23.90
C SER A 23 -6.76 15.30 23.45
N PHE A 24 -6.28 16.14 24.37
CA PHE A 24 -5.35 17.22 24.06
C PHE A 24 -3.95 16.69 23.73
N SER A 25 -3.45 15.72 24.50
CA SER A 25 -2.18 15.04 24.20
C SER A 25 -2.22 14.29 22.87
N TYR A 26 -3.34 13.62 22.55
CA TYR A 26 -3.50 12.93 21.26
C TYR A 26 -3.57 13.91 20.07
N ALA A 27 -4.21 15.07 20.24
CA ALA A 27 -4.32 16.09 19.20
C ALA A 27 -3.01 16.85 18.96
N GLU A 28 -2.19 17.03 20.00
CA GLU A 28 -0.88 17.68 19.88
C GLU A 28 0.17 16.76 19.22
N GLU A 29 0.13 15.46 19.51
CA GLU A 29 0.97 14.44 18.85
C GLU A 29 0.66 14.35 17.34
N MET A 30 -0.62 14.43 16.96
CA MET A 30 -1.06 14.42 15.54
C MET A 30 -0.65 15.68 14.75
N LYS A 31 -0.45 16.83 15.41
CA LYS A 31 -0.04 18.07 14.73
C LYS A 31 1.40 18.06 14.23
N HIS A 32 2.24 17.18 14.78
CA HIS A 32 3.65 17.07 14.40
C HIS A 32 3.95 15.93 13.40
N MET A 33 2.96 15.10 13.06
CA MET A 33 3.16 13.93 12.19
C MET A 33 2.90 14.18 10.68
N HIS A 34 2.38 15.35 10.29
CA HIS A 34 2.09 15.65 8.89
C HIS A 34 3.03 16.72 8.32
N GLY A 35 4.24 16.29 7.98
CA GLY A 35 5.01 16.92 6.91
C GLY A 35 4.30 16.69 5.57
N GLY A 36 3.51 17.66 5.10
CA GLY A 36 2.57 17.50 3.98
C GLY A 36 3.16 17.13 2.61
N GLY A 37 4.48 17.17 2.43
CA GLY A 37 5.15 16.77 1.18
C GLY A 37 5.45 15.27 1.13
N ALA A 38 6.16 14.75 2.13
CA ALA A 38 6.62 13.36 2.15
C ALA A 38 5.47 12.35 2.15
N SER A 39 4.36 12.67 2.84
CA SER A 39 3.17 11.81 2.84
C SER A 39 2.52 11.69 1.46
N MET A 40 2.54 12.75 0.64
CA MET A 40 1.96 12.75 -0.70
C MET A 40 2.87 12.03 -1.70
N GLU A 41 4.18 12.26 -1.61
CA GLU A 41 5.16 11.57 -2.46
C GLU A 41 5.11 10.05 -2.22
N MET A 42 5.07 9.62 -0.95
CA MET A 42 4.91 8.20 -0.61
C MET A 42 3.60 7.62 -1.12
N HIS A 43 2.50 8.37 -1.06
CA HIS A 43 1.22 7.96 -1.62
C HIS A 43 1.32 7.68 -3.13
N HIS A 44 2.04 8.51 -3.89
CA HIS A 44 2.24 8.26 -5.32
C HIS A 44 3.04 6.98 -5.58
N PHE A 45 4.08 6.69 -4.79
CA PHE A 45 4.79 5.42 -4.91
C PHE A 45 3.90 4.22 -4.60
N HIS A 46 3.05 4.30 -3.57
CA HIS A 46 2.07 3.26 -3.28
C HIS A 46 1.09 3.05 -4.44
N MET A 47 0.62 4.14 -5.09
CA MET A 47 -0.22 4.03 -6.28
C MET A 47 0.49 3.34 -7.44
N LEU A 48 1.77 3.65 -7.70
CA LEU A 48 2.55 3.00 -8.75
C LEU A 48 2.75 1.51 -8.49
N MET A 49 3.04 1.13 -7.24
CA MET A 49 3.16 -0.28 -6.86
C MET A 49 1.84 -1.03 -7.02
N ASN A 50 0.72 -0.46 -6.54
CA ASN A 50 -0.61 -1.03 -6.71
C ASN A 50 -0.97 -1.19 -8.20
N HIS A 51 -0.63 -0.20 -9.02
CA HIS A 51 -0.87 -0.26 -10.46
C HIS A 51 -0.04 -1.38 -11.12
N GLY A 52 1.24 -1.49 -10.77
CA GLY A 52 2.11 -2.56 -11.25
C GLY A 52 1.59 -3.94 -10.87
N LEU A 53 1.11 -4.12 -9.63
CA LEU A 53 0.51 -5.38 -9.20
C LEU A 53 -0.77 -5.71 -9.99
N SER A 54 -1.61 -4.70 -10.25
CA SER A 54 -2.81 -4.87 -11.08
C SER A 54 -2.47 -5.26 -12.51
N MET A 55 -1.40 -4.71 -13.09
CA MET A 55 -0.93 -5.12 -14.42
C MET A 55 -0.49 -6.58 -14.44
N VAL A 56 0.22 -7.04 -13.40
CA VAL A 56 0.63 -8.44 -13.30
C VAL A 56 -0.58 -9.36 -13.20
N ALA A 57 -1.53 -9.05 -12.32
CA ALA A 57 -2.73 -9.85 -12.16
C ALA A 57 -3.54 -9.96 -13.47
N GLN A 58 -3.81 -8.82 -14.11
CA GLN A 58 -4.52 -8.78 -15.40
C GLN A 58 -3.75 -9.48 -16.51
N GLY A 59 -2.43 -9.32 -16.55
CA GLY A 59 -1.58 -9.98 -17.54
C GLY A 59 -1.57 -11.51 -17.37
N SER A 60 -1.60 -11.98 -16.12
CA SER A 60 -1.70 -13.39 -15.77
C SER A 60 -3.05 -13.97 -16.21
N ASP A 61 -4.15 -13.27 -15.92
CA ASP A 61 -5.49 -13.66 -16.38
C ASP A 61 -5.56 -13.75 -17.92
N MET A 62 -4.94 -12.80 -18.63
CA MET A 62 -4.88 -12.82 -20.10
C MET A 62 -4.09 -14.02 -20.64
N ALA A 63 -2.96 -14.35 -20.02
CA ALA A 63 -2.17 -15.51 -20.41
C ALA A 63 -2.93 -16.83 -20.16
N MET A 64 -3.61 -16.95 -19.01
CA MET A 64 -4.45 -18.11 -18.70
C MET A 64 -5.61 -18.27 -19.69
N ILE A 65 -6.31 -17.19 -20.03
CA ILE A 65 -7.41 -17.24 -21.01
C ILE A 65 -6.90 -17.62 -22.40
N ALA A 66 -5.75 -17.10 -22.81
CA ALA A 66 -5.14 -17.44 -24.10
C ALA A 66 -4.80 -18.93 -24.21
N ASP A 67 -4.36 -19.56 -23.12
CA ASP A 67 -4.03 -20.99 -23.13
C ASP A 67 -5.26 -21.90 -23.28
N MET A 68 -6.46 -21.40 -22.94
CA MET A 68 -7.71 -22.11 -23.20
C MET A 68 -8.00 -22.31 -24.70
N LYS A 69 -7.27 -21.64 -25.61
CA LYS A 69 -7.32 -21.83 -27.08
C LYS A 69 -8.72 -21.68 -27.67
N MET A 70 -9.54 -20.82 -27.06
CA MET A 70 -10.94 -20.63 -27.45
C MET A 70 -11.12 -19.63 -28.59
N ALA A 71 -10.12 -18.79 -28.89
CA ALA A 71 -10.20 -17.75 -29.91
C ALA A 71 -8.94 -17.73 -30.81
N PRO A 72 -8.86 -18.68 -31.78
CA PRO A 72 -7.72 -18.76 -32.69
C PRO A 72 -7.43 -17.42 -33.38
N GLY A 73 -6.16 -17.01 -33.35
CA GLY A 73 -5.71 -15.72 -33.89
C GLY A 73 -5.79 -14.54 -32.91
N VAL A 74 -6.59 -14.62 -31.84
CA VAL A 74 -6.60 -13.64 -30.75
C VAL A 74 -5.77 -14.13 -29.57
N ASP A 75 -5.81 -15.43 -29.27
CA ASP A 75 -5.10 -16.05 -28.14
C ASP A 75 -3.60 -15.67 -28.13
N GLN A 76 -2.92 -15.72 -29.28
CA GLN A 76 -1.50 -15.36 -29.36
C GLN A 76 -1.24 -13.88 -29.03
N HIS A 77 -2.16 -12.99 -29.38
CA HIS A 77 -2.04 -11.57 -29.03
C HIS A 77 -2.34 -11.35 -27.54
N ALA A 78 -3.34 -12.03 -26.99
CA ALA A 78 -3.67 -11.99 -25.58
C ALA A 78 -2.50 -12.50 -24.72
N LEU A 79 -1.90 -13.63 -25.09
CA LEU A 79 -0.73 -14.19 -24.39
C LEU A 79 0.45 -13.20 -24.39
N ARG A 80 0.84 -12.68 -25.57
CA ARG A 80 1.95 -11.72 -25.66
C ARG A 80 1.67 -10.43 -24.89
N HIS A 81 0.45 -9.91 -24.95
CA HIS A 81 0.08 -8.71 -24.21
C HIS A 81 0.11 -8.97 -22.70
N GLY A 82 -0.42 -10.11 -22.25
CA GLY A 82 -0.38 -10.52 -20.85
C GLY A 82 1.04 -10.66 -20.32
N GLN A 83 1.93 -11.33 -21.05
CA GLN A 83 3.36 -11.44 -20.71
C GLN A 83 4.03 -10.07 -20.62
N HIS A 84 3.71 -9.15 -21.52
CA HIS A 84 4.25 -7.79 -21.46
C HIS A 84 3.72 -7.01 -20.24
N MET A 85 2.43 -7.14 -19.90
CA MET A 85 1.86 -6.54 -18.70
C MET A 85 2.48 -7.08 -17.41
N ILE A 86 2.74 -8.40 -17.33
CA ILE A 86 3.43 -9.01 -16.19
C ILE A 86 4.83 -8.41 -16.03
N LYS A 87 5.61 -8.39 -17.11
CA LYS A 87 6.97 -7.84 -17.10
C LYS A 87 6.98 -6.37 -16.67
N GLU A 88 6.21 -5.52 -17.37
CA GLU A 88 6.21 -4.09 -17.10
C GLU A 88 5.61 -3.76 -15.72
N GLY A 89 4.67 -4.58 -15.22
CA GLY A 89 4.09 -4.42 -13.89
C GLY A 89 5.11 -4.70 -12.79
N LYS A 90 5.91 -5.78 -12.93
CA LYS A 90 7.03 -6.09 -12.02
C LYS A 90 8.11 -5.00 -12.07
N ASP A 91 8.45 -4.52 -13.26
CA ASP A 91 9.40 -3.42 -13.43
C ASP A 91 8.90 -2.13 -12.77
N LEU A 92 7.59 -1.85 -12.85
CA LEU A 92 6.99 -0.67 -12.22
C LEU A 92 7.03 -0.74 -10.69
N ILE A 93 6.68 -1.88 -10.09
CA ILE A 93 6.80 -2.10 -8.64
C ILE A 93 8.24 -1.90 -8.20
N THR A 94 9.19 -2.52 -8.92
CA THR A 94 10.62 -2.42 -8.61
C THR A 94 11.13 -0.99 -8.70
N ARG A 95 10.78 -0.25 -9.76
CA ARG A 95 11.13 1.18 -9.87
C ARG A 95 10.51 2.03 -8.77
N ALA A 96 9.27 1.75 -8.36
CA ALA A 96 8.65 2.48 -7.26
C ALA A 96 9.35 2.21 -5.92
N LEU A 97 9.96 1.04 -5.73
CA LEU A 97 10.65 0.67 -4.48
C LEU A 97 12.12 1.07 -4.41
N SER A 98 12.83 1.03 -5.53
CA SER A 98 14.28 1.21 -5.55
C SER A 98 14.76 2.16 -6.64
N GLY A 99 13.84 2.86 -7.29
CA GLY A 99 14.15 3.87 -8.30
C GLY A 99 14.84 5.10 -7.70
N PRO A 100 15.46 5.94 -8.55
CA PRO A 100 16.21 7.10 -8.09
C PRO A 100 15.37 8.06 -7.26
N GLU A 101 14.07 8.19 -7.57
CA GLU A 101 13.13 9.04 -6.83
C GLU A 101 12.87 8.48 -5.42
N MET A 102 12.66 7.16 -5.27
CA MET A 102 12.50 6.52 -3.97
C MET A 102 13.80 6.59 -3.14
N MET A 103 14.96 6.40 -3.77
CA MET A 103 16.25 6.56 -3.10
C MET A 103 16.48 7.99 -2.61
N ALA A 104 15.99 9.01 -3.34
CA ALA A 104 16.03 10.39 -2.88
C ALA A 104 15.14 10.59 -1.65
N MET A 105 13.95 9.99 -1.63
CA MET A 105 13.05 9.99 -0.47
C MET A 105 13.67 9.33 0.76
N MET A 106 14.28 8.16 0.60
CA MET A 106 14.98 7.46 1.68
C MET A 106 16.05 8.33 2.33
N LYS A 107 16.81 9.12 1.57
CA LYS A 107 17.84 10.01 2.17
C LYS A 107 17.26 11.05 3.11
N MET A 108 16.03 11.51 2.87
CA MET A 108 15.35 12.51 3.69
C MET A 108 14.58 11.87 4.87
N HIS A 109 14.11 10.63 4.71
CA HIS A 109 13.20 9.96 5.66
C HIS A 109 13.69 8.59 6.14
N ALA A 110 15.00 8.31 6.08
CA ALA A 110 15.61 6.98 6.31
C ALA A 110 15.23 6.28 7.63
N LYS A 111 14.77 7.03 8.64
CA LYS A 111 14.45 6.50 9.98
C LYS A 111 12.94 6.43 10.24
N ASP A 112 12.12 6.75 9.25
CA ASP A 112 10.67 6.70 9.38
C ASP A 112 10.18 5.25 9.22
N PRO A 113 9.48 4.67 10.22
CA PRO A 113 8.90 3.33 10.13
C PRO A 113 8.02 3.11 8.89
N VAL A 114 7.40 4.17 8.34
CA VAL A 114 6.58 4.09 7.13
C VAL A 114 7.42 3.63 5.91
N MET A 115 8.70 3.99 5.86
CA MET A 115 9.60 3.56 4.79
C MET A 115 9.84 2.05 4.87
N ASP A 116 10.08 1.51 6.06
CA ASP A 116 10.28 0.07 6.27
C ASP A 116 9.03 -0.71 5.86
N TYR A 117 7.84 -0.25 6.27
CA TYR A 117 6.59 -0.88 5.84
C TYR A 117 6.36 -0.77 4.34
N THR A 118 6.80 0.32 3.70
CA THR A 118 6.70 0.47 2.24
C THR A 118 7.58 -0.55 1.51
N HIS A 119 8.80 -0.79 2.00
CA HIS A 119 9.66 -1.83 1.43
C HIS A 119 9.07 -3.22 1.61
N GLN A 120 8.60 -3.56 2.82
CA GLN A 120 7.96 -4.85 3.08
C GLN A 120 6.72 -5.08 2.21
N LEU A 121 5.90 -4.04 2.03
CA LEU A 121 4.73 -4.10 1.14
C LEU A 121 5.16 -4.40 -0.29
N GLY A 122 6.17 -3.69 -0.80
CA GLY A 122 6.70 -3.92 -2.13
C GLY A 122 7.27 -5.31 -2.37
N GLU A 123 8.04 -5.85 -1.42
CA GLU A 123 8.56 -7.22 -1.46
C GLU A 123 7.43 -8.26 -1.47
N ALA A 124 6.39 -8.05 -0.66
CA ALA A 124 5.20 -8.90 -0.68
C ALA A 124 4.47 -8.82 -2.03
N MET A 125 4.35 -7.64 -2.63
CA MET A 125 3.75 -7.48 -3.96
C MET A 125 4.54 -8.19 -5.05
N ILE A 126 5.87 -8.13 -5.04
CA ILE A 126 6.72 -8.89 -5.98
C ILE A 126 6.52 -10.40 -5.78
N THR A 127 6.44 -10.84 -4.53
CA THR A 127 6.19 -12.26 -4.22
C THR A 127 4.83 -12.71 -4.80
N VAL A 128 3.78 -11.90 -4.65
CA VAL A 128 2.47 -12.16 -5.26
C VAL A 128 2.55 -12.14 -6.79
N ALA A 129 3.27 -11.18 -7.36
CA ALA A 129 3.47 -11.07 -8.81
C ALA A 129 4.16 -12.32 -9.38
N ASP A 130 5.19 -12.83 -8.71
CA ASP A 130 5.89 -14.06 -9.09
C ASP A 130 4.99 -15.29 -9.01
N MET A 131 4.10 -15.36 -8.01
CA MET A 131 3.12 -16.43 -7.89
C MET A 131 2.09 -16.37 -9.02
N ALA A 132 1.55 -15.19 -9.33
CA ALA A 132 0.59 -14.99 -10.40
C ALA A 132 1.19 -15.32 -11.79
N GLU A 133 2.42 -14.88 -12.04
CA GLU A 133 3.15 -15.23 -13.27
C GLU A 133 3.28 -16.74 -13.42
N LYS A 134 3.74 -17.46 -12.37
CA LYS A 134 3.89 -18.93 -12.41
C LYS A 134 2.56 -19.65 -12.68
N MET A 135 1.48 -19.23 -12.02
CA MET A 135 0.14 -19.80 -12.27
C MET A 135 -0.29 -19.65 -13.73
N SER A 136 0.11 -18.56 -14.38
CA SER A 136 -0.20 -18.31 -15.79
C SER A 136 0.70 -19.05 -16.78
N MET A 137 1.76 -19.70 -16.30
CA MET A 137 2.76 -20.41 -17.10
C MET A 137 2.68 -21.93 -16.99
N GLU A 138 1.84 -22.49 -16.12
CA GLU A 138 1.95 -23.88 -15.66
C GLU A 138 1.62 -24.96 -16.72
N ASP A 139 1.16 -24.58 -17.92
CA ASP A 139 0.89 -25.50 -19.06
C ASP A 139 1.40 -24.99 -20.44
N MET A 140 2.29 -23.97 -20.47
CA MET A 140 2.95 -23.48 -21.71
C MET A 140 4.20 -24.28 -22.08
#